data_AF-A0A2C6A9Q8-F1
#
_entry.id   AF-A0A2C6A9Q8-F1
#
_cell.length_a   1.000
_cell.length_b   1.000
_cell.length_c   1.000
_cell.angle_alpha   90.00
_cell.angle_beta   90.00
_cell.angle_gamma   90.00
#
_symmetry.space_group_name_H-M   'P 1'
#
loop_
_entity.id
_entity.type
_entity.pdbx_description
1 polymer ?
#
loop_
_entity_poly.entity_id
_entity_poly.type
_entity_poly.pdbx_seq_one_letter_code
_entity_poly.pdbx_strand_id
1 'polypeptide(L)'
;MTALARAQLRADEAAAAPPTSVELGRVFVAFAMLAVQGTRRLYECRFVLRPSKSPMLVPHWLLGIAFYTFMGLAVWIHGSGAILAAWTSGRPAIVVTPRVPSAVALFLMASLKQNECHCYLAGLKKYTLPSEGLFRHLVCPHYSCECVIYLAIAFVAAPPGSLFNPSVLCGLVFVAGNLGVTARTTKQWYARKFGADNVAGRWAMIPFVF
;
A
#
# COMPACT_ATOMS: atom_id res chain seq x y z
N MET A 1 -3.67 -7.39 53.09
CA MET A 1 -2.55 -6.81 52.31
C MET A 1 -2.15 -7.65 51.09
N THR A 2 -2.15 -8.98 51.19
CA THR A 2 -1.70 -9.90 50.12
C THR A 2 -2.60 -9.94 48.87
N ALA A 3 -3.91 -9.69 49.01
CA ALA A 3 -4.84 -9.68 47.87
C ALA A 3 -4.69 -8.42 47.01
N LEU A 4 -4.47 -7.26 47.64
CA LEU A 4 -4.15 -5.99 46.98
C LEU A 4 -2.80 -6.06 46.27
N ALA A 5 -1.77 -6.60 46.92
CA ALA A 5 -0.46 -6.81 46.29
C ALA A 5 -0.52 -7.73 45.05
N ARG A 6 -1.33 -8.80 45.08
CA ARG A 6 -1.57 -9.65 43.90
C ARG A 6 -2.41 -8.96 42.84
N ALA A 7 -3.36 -8.10 43.23
CA ALA A 7 -4.15 -7.32 42.28
C ALA A 7 -3.29 -6.25 41.59
N GLN A 8 -2.38 -5.60 42.32
CA GLN A 8 -1.37 -4.68 41.78
C GLN A 8 -0.38 -5.40 40.87
N LEU A 9 0.16 -6.56 41.26
CA LEU A 9 1.04 -7.36 40.38
C LEU A 9 0.33 -7.79 39.09
N ARG A 10 -0.94 -8.20 39.18
CA ARG A 10 -1.75 -8.54 37.98
C ARG A 10 -2.07 -7.31 37.14
N ALA A 11 -2.29 -6.15 37.76
CA ALA A 11 -2.51 -4.89 37.06
C ALA A 11 -1.24 -4.39 36.39
N ASP A 12 -0.07 -4.57 37.00
CA ASP A 12 1.24 -4.24 36.44
C ASP A 12 1.63 -5.21 35.32
N GLU A 13 1.34 -6.51 35.46
CA GLU A 13 1.50 -7.51 34.38
C GLU A 13 0.53 -7.30 33.21
N ALA A 14 -0.69 -6.80 33.48
CA ALA A 14 -1.68 -6.45 32.46
C ALA A 14 -1.38 -5.09 31.79
N ALA A 15 -0.86 -4.11 32.53
CA ALA A 15 -0.35 -2.85 32.02
C ALA A 15 0.94 -3.06 31.20
N ALA A 16 1.71 -4.10 31.52
CA ALA A 16 2.82 -4.62 30.74
C ALA A 16 2.37 -5.62 29.66
N ALA A 17 1.24 -5.37 28.98
CA ALA A 17 0.97 -6.04 27.71
C ALA A 17 2.20 -5.80 26.81
N PRO A 18 2.96 -6.85 26.46
CA PRO A 18 4.25 -6.65 25.83
C PRO A 18 4.03 -6.01 24.46
N PRO A 19 4.95 -5.15 24.01
CA PRO A 19 4.88 -4.51 22.69
C PRO A 19 4.63 -5.53 21.56
N THR A 20 4.99 -6.79 21.78
CA THR A 20 4.80 -7.94 20.89
C THR A 20 3.34 -8.28 20.55
N SER A 21 2.38 -8.22 21.48
CA SER A 21 0.96 -8.55 21.15
C SER A 21 0.33 -7.51 20.22
N VAL A 22 0.69 -6.24 20.42
CA VAL A 22 0.28 -5.12 19.59
C VAL A 22 0.96 -5.15 18.22
N GLU A 23 2.26 -5.43 18.19
CA GLU A 23 3.01 -5.63 16.95
C GLU A 23 2.42 -6.77 16.12
N LEU A 24 2.09 -7.90 16.75
CA LEU A 24 1.49 -9.02 16.07
C LEU A 24 0.15 -8.64 15.41
N GLY A 25 -0.71 -7.92 16.13
CA GLY A 25 -1.97 -7.42 15.56
C GLY A 25 -1.74 -6.52 14.33
N ARG A 26 -0.72 -5.66 14.38
CA ARG A 26 -0.36 -4.77 13.27
C ARG A 26 0.23 -5.51 12.07
N VAL A 27 0.99 -6.59 12.30
CA VAL A 27 1.49 -7.50 11.25
C VAL A 27 0.33 -8.17 10.52
N PHE A 28 -0.66 -8.69 11.25
CA PHE A 28 -1.85 -9.27 10.64
C PHE A 28 -2.66 -8.26 9.83
N VAL A 29 -2.84 -7.04 10.36
CA VAL A 29 -3.51 -5.96 9.61
C VAL A 29 -2.74 -5.59 8.34
N ALA A 30 -1.43 -5.43 8.41
CA ALA A 30 -0.59 -5.14 7.24
C ALA A 30 -0.69 -6.22 6.18
N PHE A 31 -0.63 -7.49 6.60
CA PHE A 31 -0.77 -8.64 5.71
C PHE A 31 -2.17 -8.70 5.08
N ALA A 32 -3.23 -8.44 5.85
CA ALA A 32 -4.59 -8.35 5.34
C ALA A 32 -4.74 -7.21 4.32
N MET A 33 -4.13 -6.05 4.55
CA MET A 33 -4.12 -4.93 3.60
C MET A 33 -3.40 -5.29 2.30
N LEU A 34 -2.26 -5.98 2.37
CA LEU A 34 -1.56 -6.50 1.19
C LEU A 34 -2.43 -7.51 0.42
N ALA A 35 -3.10 -8.42 1.12
CA ALA A 35 -4.01 -9.39 0.50
C ALA A 35 -5.20 -8.70 -0.18
N VAL A 36 -5.87 -7.76 0.50
CA VAL A 36 -6.98 -6.97 -0.05
C VAL A 36 -6.51 -6.18 -1.27
N GLN A 37 -5.33 -5.55 -1.22
CA GLN A 37 -4.74 -4.84 -2.36
C GLN A 37 -4.54 -5.78 -3.54
N GLY A 38 -3.89 -6.93 -3.32
CA GLY A 38 -3.63 -7.92 -4.35
C GLY A 38 -4.90 -8.48 -4.99
N THR A 39 -5.88 -8.90 -4.16
CA THR A 39 -7.16 -9.43 -4.63
C THR A 39 -7.95 -8.40 -5.43
N ARG A 40 -8.02 -7.15 -4.95
CA ARG A 40 -8.68 -6.07 -5.67
C ARG A 40 -8.01 -5.80 -7.01
N ARG A 41 -6.67 -5.69 -7.04
CA ARG A 41 -5.94 -5.48 -8.30
C ARG A 41 -6.14 -6.63 -9.27
N LEU A 42 -6.19 -7.87 -8.79
CA LEU A 42 -6.51 -9.05 -9.61
C LEU A 42 -7.92 -8.95 -10.21
N TYR A 43 -8.91 -8.59 -9.39
CA TYR A 43 -10.29 -8.37 -9.83
C TYR A 43 -10.37 -7.27 -10.90
N GLU A 44 -9.76 -6.10 -10.66
CA GLU A 44 -9.73 -4.98 -11.60
C GLU A 44 -9.10 -5.38 -12.93
N CYS A 45 -7.96 -6.09 -12.90
CA CYS A 45 -7.30 -6.60 -14.10
C CYS A 45 -8.16 -7.59 -14.90
N ARG A 46 -9.00 -8.38 -14.22
CA ARG A 46 -9.77 -9.44 -14.88
C ARG A 46 -11.13 -8.98 -15.39
N PHE A 47 -11.76 -8.03 -14.70
CA PHE A 47 -13.15 -7.64 -14.95
C PHE A 47 -13.35 -6.17 -15.31
N VAL A 48 -12.42 -5.27 -14.94
CA VAL A 48 -12.56 -3.82 -15.18
C VAL A 48 -11.71 -3.37 -16.37
N LEU A 49 -10.43 -3.75 -16.39
CA LEU A 49 -9.48 -3.28 -17.40
C LEU A 49 -9.69 -3.98 -18.75
N ARG A 50 -9.59 -3.20 -19.83
CA ARG A 50 -9.65 -3.73 -21.20
C ARG A 50 -8.28 -4.30 -21.61
N PRO A 51 -8.22 -5.53 -22.17
CA PRO A 51 -6.97 -6.13 -22.59
C PRO A 51 -6.27 -5.31 -23.68
N SER A 52 -4.95 -5.20 -23.59
CA SER A 52 -4.10 -4.58 -24.61
C SER A 52 -3.69 -5.59 -25.68
N LYS A 53 -3.39 -5.10 -26.89
CA LYS A 53 -2.82 -5.91 -27.98
C LYS A 53 -1.32 -6.21 -27.79
N SER A 54 -0.65 -5.50 -26.88
CA SER A 54 0.77 -5.70 -26.57
C SER A 54 0.90 -6.66 -25.39
N PRO A 55 1.56 -7.83 -25.54
CA PRO A 55 1.85 -8.70 -24.41
C PRO A 55 2.86 -8.03 -23.47
N MET A 56 2.75 -8.32 -22.17
CA MET A 56 3.75 -7.91 -21.20
C MET A 56 4.99 -8.79 -21.35
N LEU A 57 6.18 -8.17 -21.34
CA LEU A 57 7.44 -8.92 -21.41
C LEU A 57 7.58 -9.83 -20.18
N VAL A 58 8.03 -11.06 -20.39
CA VAL A 58 8.20 -12.09 -19.33
C VAL A 58 9.01 -11.59 -18.13
N PRO A 59 10.10 -10.81 -18.28
CA PRO A 59 10.82 -10.27 -17.13
C PRO A 59 9.99 -9.33 -16.25
N HIS A 60 9.12 -8.50 -16.84
CA HIS A 60 8.25 -7.61 -16.07
C HIS A 60 7.17 -8.39 -15.32
N TRP A 61 6.68 -9.48 -15.92
CA TRP A 61 5.76 -10.40 -15.28
C TRP A 61 6.40 -11.08 -14.06
N LEU A 62 7.60 -11.65 -14.22
CA LEU A 62 8.35 -12.29 -13.13
C LEU A 62 8.67 -11.29 -12.01
N LEU A 63 9.06 -10.07 -12.38
CA LEU A 63 9.32 -8.99 -11.43
C LEU A 63 8.08 -8.66 -10.59
N GLY A 64 6.90 -8.64 -11.20
CA GLY A 64 5.63 -8.47 -10.47
C GLY A 64 5.38 -9.58 -9.45
N ILE A 65 5.57 -10.84 -9.83
CA ILE A 65 5.41 -11.99 -8.93
C ILE A 65 6.40 -11.91 -7.76
N ALA A 66 7.67 -11.65 -8.07
CA ALA A 66 8.70 -11.49 -7.07
C ALA A 66 8.35 -10.36 -6.09
N PHE A 67 7.92 -9.22 -6.60
CA PHE A 67 7.54 -8.07 -5.78
C PHE A 67 6.40 -8.39 -4.79
N TYR A 68 5.29 -8.96 -5.25
CA TYR A 68 4.18 -9.32 -4.34
C TYR A 68 4.58 -10.37 -3.30
N THR A 69 5.42 -11.34 -3.70
CA THR A 69 5.91 -12.38 -2.79
C THR A 69 6.81 -11.78 -1.72
N PHE A 70 7.81 -11.00 -2.10
CA PHE A 70 8.74 -10.38 -1.16
C PHE A 70 8.09 -9.34 -0.26
N MET A 71 7.08 -8.61 -0.76
CA MET A 71 6.29 -7.70 0.07
C MET A 71 5.54 -8.43 1.20
N GLY A 72 4.92 -9.56 0.89
CA GLY A 72 4.30 -10.41 1.92
C GLY A 72 5.34 -10.92 2.91
N LEU A 73 6.42 -11.52 2.42
CA LEU A 73 7.49 -12.07 3.27
C LEU A 73 8.13 -11.01 4.17
N ALA A 74 8.36 -9.79 3.67
CA ALA A 74 8.96 -8.71 4.42
C ALA A 74 8.16 -8.34 5.69
N VAL A 75 6.82 -8.30 5.58
CA VAL A 75 5.94 -8.04 6.72
C VAL A 75 6.05 -9.13 7.78
N TRP A 76 6.10 -10.40 7.35
CA TRP A 76 6.26 -11.54 8.26
C TRP A 76 7.63 -11.59 8.93
N ILE A 77 8.71 -11.36 8.17
CA ILE A 77 10.08 -11.36 8.68
C ILE A 77 10.25 -10.28 9.75
N HIS A 78 9.76 -9.07 9.47
CA HIS A 78 9.85 -7.97 10.43
C HIS A 78 8.99 -8.19 11.69
N GLY A 79 7.88 -8.93 11.55
CA GLY A 79 7.01 -9.33 12.66
C GLY A 79 7.43 -10.62 13.40
N SER A 80 8.51 -11.28 12.96
CA SER A 80 8.87 -12.63 13.43
C SER A 80 9.08 -12.72 14.94
N GLY A 81 9.69 -11.72 15.57
CA GLY A 81 9.88 -11.67 17.02
C GLY A 81 8.55 -11.66 17.79
N ALA A 82 7.58 -10.86 17.33
CA ALA A 82 6.25 -10.81 17.92
C ALA A 82 5.46 -12.11 17.72
N ILE A 83 5.62 -12.75 16.56
CA ILE A 83 5.00 -14.05 16.24
C ILE A 83 5.56 -15.14 17.16
N LEU A 84 6.87 -15.21 17.31
CA LEU A 84 7.53 -16.21 18.16
C LEU A 84 7.16 -16.01 19.63
N ALA A 85 7.10 -14.76 20.10
CA ALA A 85 6.68 -14.43 21.46
C ALA A 85 5.22 -14.80 21.72
N ALA A 86 4.32 -14.63 20.75
CA ALA A 86 2.93 -15.04 20.90
C ALA A 86 2.78 -16.56 20.91
N TRP A 87 3.56 -17.28 20.11
CA TRP A 87 3.58 -18.75 20.10
C TRP A 87 3.97 -19.32 21.47
N THR A 88 4.96 -18.74 22.14
CA THR A 88 5.42 -19.23 23.45
C THR A 88 4.54 -18.78 24.61
N SER A 89 3.96 -17.58 24.53
CA SER A 89 3.16 -17.00 25.62
C SER A 89 1.67 -17.33 25.56
N GLY A 90 1.16 -17.80 24.42
CA GLY A 90 -0.27 -18.07 24.19
C GLY A 90 -1.14 -16.80 24.23
N ARG A 91 -0.54 -15.61 24.21
CA ARG A 91 -1.26 -14.34 24.31
C ARG A 91 -1.90 -13.97 22.96
N PRO A 92 -3.17 -13.52 22.95
CA PRO A 92 -3.83 -13.12 21.71
C PRO A 92 -3.22 -11.83 21.13
N ALA A 93 -3.36 -11.66 19.83
CA ALA A 93 -2.98 -10.43 19.14
C ALA A 93 -3.95 -9.29 19.51
N ILE A 94 -3.40 -8.09 19.78
CA ILE A 94 -4.18 -6.89 20.07
C ILE A 94 -4.13 -5.98 18.84
N VAL A 95 -5.29 -5.79 18.20
CA VAL A 95 -5.39 -5.02 16.94
C VAL A 95 -5.75 -3.55 17.21
N VAL A 96 -6.39 -3.25 18.34
CA VAL A 96 -6.92 -1.92 18.63
C VAL A 96 -5.80 -1.00 19.12
N THR A 97 -5.21 -0.26 18.19
CA THR A 97 -4.27 0.84 18.46
C THR A 97 -4.68 2.07 17.68
N PRO A 98 -4.36 3.31 18.12
CA PRO A 98 -4.72 4.53 17.39
C PRO A 98 -4.08 4.62 15.98
N ARG A 99 -2.99 3.88 15.76
CA ARG A 99 -2.30 3.79 14.47
C ARG A 99 -3.08 2.97 13.43
N VAL A 100 -3.80 1.93 13.85
CA VAL A 100 -4.55 1.05 12.95
C VAL A 100 -5.68 1.77 12.21
N PRO A 101 -6.63 2.49 12.86
CA PRO A 101 -7.74 3.12 12.14
C PRO A 101 -7.27 4.22 11.20
N SER A 102 -6.23 4.99 11.56
CA SER A 102 -5.65 6.01 10.67
C SER A 102 -4.98 5.39 9.43
N ALA A 103 -4.24 4.29 9.60
CA ALA A 103 -3.65 3.57 8.48
C ALA A 103 -4.72 2.93 7.56
N VAL A 104 -5.74 2.31 8.16
CA VAL A 104 -6.85 1.69 7.44
C VAL A 104 -7.65 2.75 6.68
N ALA A 105 -7.94 3.90 7.28
CA ALA A 105 -8.61 5.00 6.61
C ALA A 105 -7.79 5.51 5.40
N LEU A 106 -6.50 5.75 5.59
CA LEU A 106 -5.61 6.19 4.50
C LEU A 106 -5.56 5.17 3.35
N PHE A 107 -5.43 3.89 3.69
CA PHE A 107 -5.44 2.80 2.72
C PHE A 107 -6.77 2.73 1.95
N LEU A 108 -7.90 2.74 2.65
CA LEU A 108 -9.22 2.67 2.02
C LEU A 108 -9.46 3.87 1.11
N MET A 109 -9.13 5.09 1.54
CA MET A 109 -9.24 6.28 0.70
C MET A 109 -8.39 6.16 -0.57
N ALA A 110 -7.14 5.73 -0.44
CA ALA A 110 -6.24 5.56 -1.58
C ALA A 110 -6.70 4.42 -2.51
N SER A 111 -7.17 3.30 -1.96
CA SER A 111 -7.72 2.18 -2.73
C SER A 111 -8.97 2.58 -3.50
N LEU A 112 -9.90 3.29 -2.87
CA LEU A 112 -11.11 3.79 -3.53
C LEU A 112 -10.75 4.75 -4.67
N LYS A 113 -9.87 5.73 -4.42
CA LYS A 113 -9.43 6.68 -5.46
C LYS A 113 -8.68 6.01 -6.60
N GLN A 114 -7.89 4.98 -6.30
CA GLN A 114 -7.25 4.19 -7.34
C GLN A 114 -8.28 3.43 -8.19
N ASN A 115 -9.27 2.79 -7.56
CA ASN A 115 -10.33 2.08 -8.27
C ASN A 115 -11.17 3.02 -9.14
N GLU A 116 -11.55 4.20 -8.61
CA GLU A 116 -12.22 5.25 -9.39
C GLU A 116 -11.41 5.61 -10.65
N CYS A 117 -10.10 5.77 -10.52
CA CYS A 117 -9.23 6.06 -11.66
C CYS A 117 -9.21 4.92 -12.68
N HIS A 118 -9.14 3.66 -12.26
CA HIS A 118 -9.17 2.52 -13.17
C HIS A 118 -10.52 2.36 -13.88
N CYS A 119 -11.62 2.52 -13.15
CA CYS A 119 -12.97 2.52 -13.74
C CYS A 119 -13.13 3.64 -14.77
N TYR A 120 -12.66 4.85 -14.46
CA TYR A 120 -12.68 5.97 -15.42
C TYR A 120 -11.86 5.65 -16.68
N LEU A 121 -10.62 5.19 -16.53
CA LEU A 121 -9.76 4.81 -17.66
C LEU A 121 -10.37 3.67 -18.50
N ALA A 122 -11.03 2.70 -17.86
CA ALA A 122 -11.71 1.61 -18.54
C ALA A 122 -12.95 2.08 -19.33
N GLY A 123 -13.65 3.10 -18.82
CA GLY A 123 -14.81 3.70 -19.47
C GLY A 123 -14.45 4.55 -20.71
N LEU A 124 -13.24 5.11 -20.75
CA LEU A 124 -12.82 5.97 -21.87
C LEU A 124 -12.75 5.21 -23.21
N LYS A 125 -13.01 5.94 -24.30
CA LYS A 125 -12.67 5.46 -25.64
C LYS A 125 -11.15 5.31 -25.74
N LYS A 126 -10.70 4.26 -26.45
CA LYS A 126 -9.27 3.95 -26.54
C LYS A 126 -8.52 5.15 -27.12
N TYR A 127 -7.45 5.54 -26.42
CA TYR A 127 -6.62 6.70 -26.77
C TYR A 127 -7.33 8.06 -26.71
N THR A 128 -8.14 8.27 -25.69
CA THR A 128 -8.62 9.59 -25.27
C THR A 128 -7.72 10.14 -24.17
N LEU A 129 -7.48 11.46 -24.15
CA LEU A 129 -6.78 12.12 -23.05
C LEU A 129 -7.70 12.16 -21.81
N PRO A 130 -7.33 11.53 -20.68
CA PRO A 130 -8.13 11.60 -19.46
C PRO A 130 -8.12 13.05 -18.92
N SER A 131 -9.26 13.61 -18.54
CA SER A 131 -9.36 15.03 -18.12
C SER A 131 -10.24 15.26 -16.89
N GLU A 132 -10.81 14.21 -16.30
CA GLU A 132 -11.72 14.34 -15.15
C GLU A 132 -11.03 14.02 -13.82
N GLY A 133 -11.56 14.60 -12.73
CA GLY A 133 -11.10 14.34 -11.37
C GLY A 133 -9.60 14.59 -11.18
N LEU A 134 -8.91 13.62 -10.58
CA LEU A 134 -7.46 13.70 -10.35
C LEU A 134 -6.64 13.82 -11.64
N PHE A 135 -7.18 13.39 -12.80
CA PHE A 135 -6.47 13.50 -14.08
C PHE A 135 -6.31 14.95 -14.58
N ARG A 136 -7.03 15.91 -13.98
CA ARG A 136 -6.83 17.34 -14.24
C ARG A 136 -5.46 17.83 -13.78
N HIS A 137 -4.91 17.21 -12.74
CA HIS A 137 -3.66 17.62 -12.11
C HIS A 137 -2.54 16.60 -12.35
N LEU A 138 -2.88 15.33 -12.52
CA LEU A 138 -1.91 14.24 -12.66
C LEU A 138 -2.13 13.49 -13.97
N VAL A 139 -1.04 13.04 -14.59
CA VAL A 139 -1.11 12.16 -15.77
C VAL A 139 -1.50 10.74 -15.34
N CYS A 140 -0.89 10.24 -14.27
CA CYS A 140 -1.14 8.90 -13.74
C CYS A 140 -1.52 8.92 -12.24
N PRO A 141 -2.68 9.51 -11.86
CA PRO A 141 -3.11 9.60 -10.46
C PRO A 141 -3.27 8.25 -9.76
N HIS A 142 -3.66 7.21 -10.50
CA HIS A 142 -3.76 5.84 -9.97
C HIS A 142 -2.41 5.29 -9.49
N TYR A 143 -1.28 5.73 -10.05
CA TYR A 143 0.04 5.36 -9.57
C TYR A 143 0.40 6.10 -8.27
N SER A 144 -0.02 7.37 -8.14
CA SER A 144 0.09 8.12 -6.88
C SER A 144 -0.66 7.41 -5.76
N CYS A 145 -1.88 6.94 -6.04
CA CYS A 145 -2.67 6.18 -5.07
C CYS A 145 -1.98 4.86 -4.67
N GLU A 146 -1.31 4.17 -5.59
CA GLU A 146 -0.53 2.97 -5.25
C GLU A 146 0.58 3.29 -4.23
N CYS A 147 1.30 4.40 -4.42
CA CYS A 147 2.32 4.85 -3.46
C CYS A 147 1.72 5.13 -2.08
N VAL A 148 0.56 5.78 -2.01
CA VAL A 148 -0.13 6.05 -0.72
C VAL A 148 -0.59 4.74 -0.05
N ILE A 149 -1.01 3.74 -0.82
CA ILE A 149 -1.36 2.40 -0.31
C ILE A 149 -0.16 1.75 0.38
N TYR A 150 1.01 1.69 -0.27
CA TYR A 150 2.20 1.12 0.35
C TYR A 150 2.72 1.96 1.52
N LEU A 151 2.54 3.28 1.49
CA LEU A 151 2.86 4.15 2.62
C LEU A 151 1.98 3.86 3.84
N ALA A 152 0.68 3.64 3.65
CA ALA A 152 -0.24 3.25 4.71
C ALA A 152 0.12 1.88 5.31
N ILE A 153 0.51 0.92 4.46
CA ILE A 153 0.98 -0.41 4.89
C ILE A 153 2.30 -0.28 5.67
N ALA A 154 3.24 0.56 5.21
CA ALA A 154 4.49 0.81 5.93
C ALA A 154 4.21 1.43 7.30
N PHE A 155 3.27 2.36 7.38
CA PHE A 155 2.89 3.03 8.62
C PHE A 155 2.29 2.05 9.63
N VAL A 156 1.33 1.21 9.22
CA VAL A 156 0.73 0.23 10.14
C VAL A 156 1.74 -0.83 10.57
N ALA A 157 2.61 -1.30 9.67
CA ALA A 157 3.59 -2.36 9.93
C ALA A 157 4.87 -1.88 10.67
N ALA A 158 4.95 -0.62 11.08
CA ALA A 158 6.17 -0.07 11.67
C ALA A 158 6.59 -0.75 12.98
N PRO A 159 7.88 -1.06 13.21
CA PRO A 159 8.33 -1.55 14.51
C PRO A 159 8.17 -0.47 15.61
N PRO A 160 8.27 -0.83 16.89
CA PRO A 160 8.35 0.14 17.98
C PRO A 160 9.47 1.14 17.74
N GLY A 161 9.24 2.40 18.10
CA GLY A 161 10.22 3.48 17.89
C GLY A 161 10.37 3.95 16.44
N SER A 162 9.72 3.31 15.47
CA SER A 162 9.69 3.78 14.08
C SER A 162 8.31 4.28 13.66
N LEU A 163 8.30 5.25 12.74
CA LEU A 163 7.09 5.72 12.08
C LEU A 163 6.63 4.77 10.97
N PHE A 164 7.58 4.11 10.30
CA PHE A 164 7.33 3.27 9.13
C PHE A 164 8.14 1.96 9.20
N ASN A 165 7.62 0.92 8.55
CA ASN A 165 8.35 -0.32 8.31
C ASN A 165 9.39 -0.12 7.20
N PRO A 166 10.70 -0.28 7.49
CA PRO A 166 11.75 0.01 6.52
C PRO A 166 11.70 -0.91 5.30
N SER A 167 11.36 -2.19 5.48
CA SER A 167 11.28 -3.15 4.37
C SER A 167 10.14 -2.81 3.41
N VAL A 168 8.98 -2.42 3.95
CA VAL A 168 7.84 -1.96 3.12
C VAL A 168 8.17 -0.62 2.45
N LEU A 169 8.91 0.28 3.12
CA LEU A 169 9.38 1.52 2.50
C LEU A 169 10.34 1.27 1.33
N CYS A 170 11.25 0.30 1.43
CA CYS A 170 12.08 -0.10 0.29
C CYS A 170 11.21 -0.58 -0.89
N GLY A 171 10.16 -1.36 -0.60
CA GLY A 171 9.16 -1.75 -1.59
C GLY A 171 8.44 -0.55 -2.21
N LEU A 172 8.05 0.45 -1.40
CA LEU A 172 7.46 1.70 -1.89
C LEU A 172 8.41 2.47 -2.81
N VAL A 173 9.70 2.57 -2.47
CA VAL A 173 10.70 3.23 -3.32
C VAL A 173 10.82 2.51 -4.67
N PHE A 174 10.85 1.18 -4.65
CA PHE A 174 10.84 0.38 -5.87
C PHE A 174 9.58 0.63 -6.72
N VAL A 175 8.39 0.63 -6.11
CA VAL A 175 7.11 0.92 -6.79
C VAL A 175 7.11 2.32 -7.38
N ALA A 176 7.55 3.33 -6.62
CA ALA A 176 7.63 4.71 -7.08
C ALA A 176 8.58 4.86 -8.28
N GLY A 177 9.73 4.18 -8.26
CA GLY A 177 10.66 4.16 -9.39
C GLY A 177 10.04 3.51 -10.64
N ASN A 178 9.49 2.30 -10.48
CA ASN A 178 8.91 1.53 -11.58
C ASN A 178 7.70 2.25 -12.22
N LEU A 179 6.77 2.74 -11.40
CA LEU A 179 5.61 3.49 -11.87
C LEU A 179 6.00 4.88 -12.38
N GLY A 180 7.03 5.50 -11.80
CA GLY A 180 7.51 6.81 -12.20
C GLY A 180 8.07 6.82 -13.62
N VAL A 181 8.85 5.79 -14.00
CA VAL A 181 9.31 5.61 -15.39
C VAL A 181 8.10 5.49 -16.33
N THR A 182 7.12 4.66 -15.97
CA THR A 182 5.91 4.47 -16.77
C THR A 182 5.07 5.75 -16.90
N ALA A 183 4.97 6.53 -15.83
CA ALA A 183 4.26 7.81 -15.81
C ALA A 183 4.93 8.84 -16.71
N ARG A 184 6.27 8.92 -16.70
CA ARG A 184 7.03 9.79 -17.60
C ARG A 184 6.77 9.45 -19.06
N THR A 185 6.87 8.18 -19.41
CA THR A 185 6.62 7.71 -20.78
C THR A 185 5.18 7.99 -21.20
N THR A 186 4.22 7.82 -20.29
CA THR A 186 2.80 8.14 -20.54
C THR A 186 2.60 9.65 -20.79
N LYS A 187 3.21 10.52 -19.97
CA LYS A 187 3.15 11.98 -20.16
C LYS A 187 3.75 12.39 -21.52
N GLN A 188 4.91 11.83 -21.87
CA GLN A 188 5.54 12.08 -23.17
C GLN A 188 4.68 11.61 -24.34
N TRP A 189 4.06 10.44 -24.21
CA TRP A 189 3.16 9.91 -25.23
C TRP A 189 1.92 10.79 -25.40
N TYR A 190 1.29 11.25 -24.29
CA TYR A 190 0.19 12.19 -24.34
C TYR A 190 0.60 13.53 -24.97
N ALA A 191 1.77 14.08 -24.63
CA ALA A 191 2.27 15.31 -25.24
C ALA A 191 2.42 15.18 -26.76
N ARG A 192 2.98 14.06 -27.24
CA ARG A 192 3.16 13.81 -28.68
C ARG A 192 1.83 13.63 -29.42
N LYS A 193 0.84 13.01 -28.77
CA LYS A 193 -0.44 12.68 -29.42
C LYS A 193 -1.48 13.80 -29.35
N PHE A 194 -1.55 14.51 -28.22
CA PHE A 194 -2.59 15.49 -27.93
C PHE A 194 -2.05 16.92 -27.86
N GLY A 195 -0.75 17.13 -28.07
CA GLY A 195 -0.09 18.43 -27.92
C GLY A 195 0.49 18.62 -26.52
N ALA A 196 1.66 19.25 -26.46
CA ALA A 196 2.41 19.44 -25.22
C ALA A 196 1.66 20.32 -24.20
N ASP A 197 0.97 21.35 -24.67
CA ASP A 197 0.26 22.32 -23.82
C ASP A 197 -0.85 21.67 -22.99
N ASN A 198 -1.49 20.61 -23.53
CA ASN A 198 -2.58 19.90 -22.86
C ASN A 198 -2.13 19.09 -21.63
N VAL A 199 -0.83 18.84 -21.48
CA VAL A 199 -0.25 18.08 -20.36
C VAL A 199 0.86 18.82 -19.61
N ALA A 200 1.25 20.02 -20.05
CA ALA A 200 2.33 20.80 -19.46
C ALA A 200 2.08 21.11 -17.97
N GLY A 201 0.85 21.53 -17.63
CA GLY A 201 0.44 21.85 -16.26
C GLY A 201 0.14 20.65 -15.36
N ARG A 202 0.33 19.41 -15.84
CA ARG A 202 0.02 18.19 -15.06
C ARG A 202 1.29 17.52 -14.57
N TRP A 203 1.36 17.17 -13.30
CA TRP A 203 2.44 16.31 -12.79
C TRP A 203 2.32 14.89 -13.35
N ALA A 204 3.42 14.19 -13.54
CA ALA A 204 3.41 12.83 -14.06
C ALA A 204 2.76 11.87 -13.06
N MET A 205 3.16 11.94 -11.79
CA MET A 205 2.76 10.99 -10.76
C MET A 205 2.76 11.57 -9.33
N ILE A 206 3.72 12.39 -8.91
CA ILE A 206 3.80 12.92 -7.55
C ILE A 206 3.47 14.40 -7.58
N PRO A 207 2.33 14.83 -6.99
CA PRO A 207 1.97 16.24 -6.92
C PRO A 207 3.11 17.09 -6.36
N PHE A 208 3.32 18.27 -6.96
CA PHE A 208 4.36 19.24 -6.58
C PHE A 208 5.82 18.78 -6.74
N VAL A 209 6.07 17.55 -7.18
CA VAL A 209 7.43 17.00 -7.33
C VAL A 209 7.68 16.52 -8.75
N PHE A 210 6.81 15.64 -9.27
CA PHE A 210 7.08 14.90 -10.50
C PHE A 210 5.83 14.60 -11.31
#